data_AF-A0A0N8PQJ7-F1
#
_entry.id   AF-A0A0N8PQJ7-F1
#
_cell.length_a   1.000
_cell.length_b   1.000
_cell.length_c   1.000
_cell.angle_alpha   90.00
_cell.angle_beta   90.00
_cell.angle_gamma   90.00
#
_symmetry.space_group_name_H-M   'P 1'
#
loop_
_entity.id
_entity.type
_entity.pdbx_description
1 polymer ?
#
loop_
_entity_poly.entity_id
_entity_poly.type
_entity_poly.pdbx_seq_one_letter_code
_entity_poly.pdbx_strand_id
1 'polypeptide(L)'
;MPLVQQLASAEQAIQNSAQNSVVAGNLAEYGYAPARIAEGQALCDSARAARFAHEQAHAAQIQAADDCKTCWAHAAALYMRQLKIARVALQGVPGAARTLAFDGRRKQGMAGWLADARQFYSGLAAQPELAARLGEYGISEAKLA
;
A
#
# COMPACT_ATOMS: atom_id res chain seq x y z
N MET A 1 16.32 24.03 -7.62
CA MET A 1 15.12 24.20 -8.47
C MET A 1 14.37 22.88 -8.51
N PRO A 2 13.06 22.82 -8.22
CA PRO A 2 12.23 21.63 -8.39
C PRO A 2 12.11 21.23 -9.87
N LEU A 3 12.01 19.91 -10.14
CA LEU A 3 11.97 19.33 -11.49
C LEU A 3 10.84 19.89 -12.38
N VAL A 4 9.70 20.25 -11.78
CA VAL A 4 8.59 20.90 -12.48
C VAL A 4 8.98 22.25 -13.06
N GLN A 5 9.73 23.06 -12.31
CA GLN A 5 10.19 24.37 -12.79
C GLN A 5 11.25 24.22 -13.87
N GLN A 6 12.11 23.20 -13.76
CA GLN A 6 13.10 22.90 -14.79
C GLN A 6 12.44 22.51 -16.12
N LEU A 7 11.46 21.59 -16.08
CA LEU A 7 10.71 21.19 -17.27
C LEU A 7 9.95 22.37 -17.90
N ALA A 8 9.24 23.16 -17.10
CA ALA A 8 8.51 24.32 -17.61
C ALA A 8 9.44 25.35 -18.26
N SER A 9 10.61 25.61 -17.67
CA SER A 9 11.61 26.52 -18.24
C SER A 9 12.21 26.01 -19.54
N ALA A 10 12.46 24.69 -19.63
CA ALA A 10 13.02 24.05 -20.82
C ALA A 10 12.01 24.05 -21.97
N GLU A 11 10.75 23.74 -21.70
CA GLU A 11 9.66 23.80 -22.68
C GLU A 11 9.46 25.21 -23.21
N GLN A 12 9.46 26.22 -22.33
CA GLN A 12 9.36 27.61 -22.75
C GLN A 12 10.53 28.04 -23.64
N ALA A 13 11.76 27.60 -23.31
CA ALA A 13 12.93 27.88 -24.13
C ALA A 13 12.87 27.20 -25.51
N ILE A 14 12.42 25.94 -25.57
CA ILE A 14 12.25 25.16 -26.81
C ILE A 14 11.12 25.73 -27.68
N GLN A 15 10.02 26.16 -27.05
CA GLN A 15 8.90 26.76 -27.78
C GLN A 15 9.29 28.12 -28.36
N ASN A 16 10.02 28.94 -27.60
CA ASN A 16 10.54 30.22 -28.07
C ASN A 16 11.53 30.04 -29.23
N SER A 17 12.40 29.02 -29.19
CA SER A 17 13.34 28.75 -30.28
C SER A 17 12.66 28.18 -31.52
N ALA A 18 11.57 27.42 -31.37
CA ALA A 18 10.80 26.89 -32.50
C ALA A 18 9.93 27.96 -33.19
N GLN A 19 9.39 28.92 -32.43
CA GLN A 19 8.43 29.92 -32.95
C GLN A 19 9.08 31.20 -33.50
N ASN A 20 10.30 31.52 -33.08
CA ASN A 20 11.00 32.72 -33.53
C ASN A 20 12.11 32.38 -34.54
N SER A 21 11.90 32.77 -35.81
CA SER A 21 12.81 32.47 -36.91
C SER A 21 14.21 33.07 -36.74
N VAL A 22 14.34 34.22 -36.06
CA VAL A 22 15.64 34.85 -35.77
C VAL A 22 16.41 34.02 -34.74
N VAL A 23 15.73 33.57 -33.68
CA VAL A 23 16.31 32.72 -32.64
C VAL A 23 16.67 31.34 -33.21
N ALA A 24 15.79 30.75 -34.02
CA ALA A 24 16.05 29.49 -34.71
C ALA A 24 17.27 29.57 -35.63
N GLY A 25 17.41 30.68 -36.38
CA GLY A 25 18.56 30.94 -37.23
C GLY A 25 19.88 30.98 -36.45
N ASN A 26 19.93 31.75 -35.37
CA ASN A 26 21.11 31.85 -34.51
C ASN A 26 21.45 30.50 -33.85
N LEU A 27 20.45 29.75 -33.41
CA LEU A 27 20.66 28.44 -32.79
C LEU A 27 21.14 27.36 -33.77
N ALA A 28 20.76 27.45 -35.04
CA ALA A 28 21.24 26.57 -36.09
C ALA A 28 22.76 26.70 -36.28
N GLU A 29 23.34 27.90 -36.11
CA GLU A 29 24.80 28.13 -36.16
C GLU A 29 25.55 27.38 -35.05
N TYR A 30 24.88 27.12 -33.92
CA TYR A 30 25.41 26.34 -32.80
C TYR A 30 25.02 24.85 -32.84
N GLY A 31 24.47 24.36 -33.97
CA GLY A 31 24.11 22.95 -34.15
C GLY A 31 22.73 22.55 -33.61
N TYR A 32 21.94 23.51 -33.12
CA TYR A 32 20.55 23.30 -32.70
C TYR A 32 19.60 23.56 -33.87
N ALA A 33 19.76 22.78 -34.94
CA ALA A 33 18.86 22.81 -36.09
C ALA A 33 17.42 22.40 -35.69
N PRO A 34 16.40 22.69 -36.53
CA PRO A 34 15.01 22.38 -36.22
C PRO A 34 14.75 20.93 -35.78
N ALA A 35 15.50 19.96 -36.34
CA ALA A 35 15.42 18.56 -35.93
C ALA A 35 15.82 18.33 -34.46
N ARG A 36 16.86 19.02 -33.98
CA ARG A 36 17.32 18.95 -32.58
C ARG A 36 16.35 19.63 -31.61
N ILE A 37 15.71 20.71 -32.05
CA ILE A 37 14.64 21.39 -31.30
C ILE A 37 13.43 20.47 -31.16
N ALA A 38 13.04 19.78 -32.24
CA ALA A 38 11.96 18.80 -32.22
C ALA A 38 12.28 17.59 -31.31
N GLU A 39 13.52 17.11 -31.31
CA GLU A 39 13.98 16.08 -30.37
C GLU A 39 13.85 16.56 -28.91
N GLY A 40 14.25 17.80 -28.62
CA GLY A 40 14.08 18.40 -27.30
C GLY A 40 12.61 18.50 -26.86
N GLN A 41 11.72 18.85 -27.78
CA GLN A 41 10.28 18.88 -27.52
C GLN A 41 9.75 17.48 -27.16
N ALA A 42 10.13 16.46 -27.93
CA ALA A 42 9.74 15.08 -27.66
C ALA A 42 10.26 14.58 -26.30
N LEU A 43 11.47 14.98 -25.91
CA LEU A 43 12.03 14.67 -24.59
C LEU A 43 11.25 15.34 -23.45
N CYS A 44 10.82 16.59 -23.62
CA CYS A 44 9.99 17.29 -22.64
C CYS A 44 8.61 16.64 -22.49
N ASP A 45 7.97 16.29 -23.61
CA ASP A 45 6.68 15.61 -23.61
C ASP A 45 6.77 14.24 -22.93
N SER A 46 7.84 13.48 -23.21
CA SER A 46 8.12 12.20 -22.56
C SER A 46 8.34 12.35 -21.05
N ALA A 47 9.15 13.33 -20.64
CA ALA A 47 9.40 13.59 -19.23
C ALA A 47 8.13 14.01 -18.48
N ARG A 48 7.26 14.80 -19.11
CA ARG A 48 5.96 15.18 -18.55
C ARG A 48 5.04 13.98 -18.40
N ALA A 49 4.96 13.12 -19.42
CA ALA A 49 4.17 11.89 -19.37
C ALA A 49 4.66 10.94 -18.27
N ALA A 50 5.98 10.74 -18.17
CA ALA A 50 6.59 9.91 -17.13
C ALA A 50 6.31 10.46 -15.72
N ARG A 51 6.38 11.78 -15.53
CA ARG A 51 6.06 12.42 -14.25
C ARG A 51 4.60 12.20 -13.85
N PHE A 52 3.68 12.43 -14.78
CA PHE A 52 2.25 12.22 -14.54
C PHE A 52 1.94 10.75 -14.21
N ALA A 53 2.57 9.80 -14.91
CA ALA A 53 2.45 8.39 -14.60
C ALA A 53 2.99 8.05 -13.20
N HIS A 54 4.14 8.62 -12.83
CA HIS A 54 4.72 8.45 -11.50
C HIS A 54 3.82 9.04 -10.39
N GLU A 55 3.29 10.25 -10.57
CA GLU A 55 2.37 10.88 -9.61
C GLU A 55 1.13 10.02 -9.37
N GLN A 56 0.53 9.47 -10.43
CA GLN A 56 -0.60 8.55 -10.31
C GLN A 56 -0.24 7.24 -9.60
N ALA A 57 0.88 6.61 -9.99
CA ALA A 57 1.33 5.36 -9.37
C ALA A 57 1.65 5.55 -7.87
N HIS A 58 2.29 6.67 -7.53
CA HIS A 58 2.63 7.01 -6.16
C HIS A 58 1.37 7.30 -5.33
N ALA A 59 0.39 8.02 -5.87
CA ALA A 59 -0.90 8.24 -5.21
C ALA A 59 -1.64 6.92 -4.96
N ALA A 60 -1.68 6.03 -5.95
CA ALA A 60 -2.29 4.70 -5.82
C ALA A 60 -1.56 3.84 -4.77
N GLN A 61 -0.24 3.90 -4.72
CA GLN A 61 0.56 3.21 -3.70
C GLN A 61 0.23 3.70 -2.29
N ILE A 62 0.14 5.02 -2.09
CA ILE A 62 -0.22 5.61 -0.79
C ILE A 62 -1.61 5.12 -0.37
N GLN A 63 -2.59 5.23 -1.27
CA GLN A 63 -3.96 4.81 -0.97
C GLN A 63 -4.02 3.33 -0.59
N ALA A 64 -3.40 2.45 -1.39
CA ALA A 64 -3.36 1.02 -1.10
C ALA A 64 -2.66 0.69 0.23
N ALA A 65 -1.61 1.44 0.58
CA ALA A 65 -0.91 1.28 1.85
C ALA A 65 -1.81 1.69 3.04
N ASP A 66 -2.57 2.77 2.90
CA ASP A 66 -3.46 3.25 3.97
C ASP A 66 -4.71 2.37 4.11
N ASP A 67 -5.26 1.87 3.01
CA ASP A 67 -6.34 0.88 3.02
C ASP A 67 -5.88 -0.42 3.72
N CYS A 68 -4.67 -0.90 3.39
CA CYS A 68 -4.09 -2.07 4.03
C CYS A 68 -3.91 -1.88 5.54
N LYS A 69 -3.37 -0.73 5.98
CA LYS A 69 -3.24 -0.41 7.41
C LYS A 69 -4.59 -0.35 8.12
N THR A 70 -5.59 0.26 7.48
CA THR A 70 -6.94 0.42 8.04
C THR A 70 -7.61 -0.94 8.21
N CYS A 71 -7.59 -1.78 7.17
CA CYS A 71 -8.10 -3.14 7.22
C CYS A 71 -7.37 -3.98 8.27
N TRP A 72 -6.04 -3.88 8.32
CA TRP A 72 -5.25 -4.59 9.33
C TRP A 72 -5.59 -4.13 10.75
N ALA A 73 -5.68 -2.83 11.02
CA ALA A 73 -6.03 -2.31 12.33
C ALA A 73 -7.42 -2.80 12.79
N HIS A 74 -8.40 -2.78 11.88
CA HIS A 74 -9.75 -3.28 12.15
C HIS A 74 -9.74 -4.79 12.45
N ALA A 75 -9.11 -5.59 11.59
CA ALA A 75 -8.99 -7.04 11.79
C ALA A 75 -8.23 -7.39 13.09
N ALA A 76 -7.16 -6.65 13.41
CA ALA A 76 -6.39 -6.84 14.62
C ALA A 76 -7.21 -6.52 15.87
N ALA A 77 -8.03 -5.46 15.85
CA ALA A 77 -8.92 -5.12 16.95
C ALA A 77 -9.98 -6.21 17.19
N LEU A 78 -10.59 -6.73 16.13
CA LEU A 78 -11.55 -7.84 16.20
C LEU A 78 -10.91 -9.11 16.76
N TYR A 79 -9.75 -9.50 16.21
CA TYR A 79 -8.96 -10.63 16.69
C TYR A 79 -8.65 -10.50 18.18
N MET A 80 -8.18 -9.34 18.64
CA MET A 80 -7.87 -9.11 20.05
C MET A 80 -9.10 -9.22 20.95
N ARG A 81 -10.28 -8.79 20.49
CA ARG A 81 -11.55 -8.96 21.22
C ARG A 81 -11.91 -10.44 21.35
N GLN A 82 -11.84 -11.20 20.26
CA GLN A 82 -12.13 -12.63 20.26
C GLN A 82 -11.15 -13.42 21.13
N LEU A 83 -9.87 -13.04 21.09
CA LEU A 83 -8.84 -13.68 21.90
C LEU A 83 -9.04 -13.43 23.40
N LYS A 84 -9.53 -12.24 23.81
CA LYS A 84 -9.93 -11.99 25.21
C LYS A 84 -11.08 -12.88 25.65
N ILE A 85 -12.09 -13.05 24.80
CA ILE A 85 -13.22 -13.96 25.08
C ILE A 85 -12.71 -15.40 25.19
N ALA A 86 -11.86 -15.84 24.26
CA ALA A 86 -11.31 -17.19 24.26
C ALA A 86 -10.51 -17.50 25.54
N ARG A 87 -9.74 -16.53 26.05
CA ARG A 87 -9.01 -16.67 27.32
C ARG A 87 -9.94 -16.92 28.51
N VAL A 88 -11.15 -16.37 28.50
CA VAL A 88 -12.14 -16.56 29.58
C VAL A 88 -12.93 -17.84 29.34
N ALA A 89 -13.50 -18.02 28.15
CA ALA A 89 -14.36 -19.15 27.82
C ALA A 89 -13.64 -20.51 27.84
N LEU A 90 -12.36 -20.52 27.49
CA LEU A 90 -11.52 -21.72 27.47
C LEU A 90 -10.59 -21.79 28.68
N GLN A 91 -10.81 -20.95 29.69
CA GLN A 91 -10.06 -21.02 30.93
C GLN A 91 -10.26 -22.39 31.60
N GLY A 92 -9.16 -23.05 31.95
CA GLY A 92 -9.20 -24.38 32.57
C GLY A 92 -9.51 -25.53 31.60
N VAL A 93 -9.70 -25.28 30.30
CA VAL A 93 -9.81 -26.36 29.30
C VAL A 93 -8.41 -26.90 29.01
N PRO A 94 -8.14 -28.19 29.30
CA PRO A 94 -6.82 -28.76 29.08
C PRO A 94 -6.42 -28.69 27.61
N GLY A 95 -5.21 -28.23 27.32
CA GLY A 95 -4.65 -28.19 25.97
C GLY A 95 -5.18 -27.06 25.06
N ALA A 96 -6.31 -26.43 25.37
CA ALA A 96 -6.91 -25.39 24.51
C ALA A 96 -5.97 -24.20 24.26
N ALA A 97 -5.25 -23.76 25.29
CA ALA A 97 -4.30 -22.65 25.19
C ALA A 97 -3.15 -22.98 24.22
N ARG A 98 -2.59 -24.20 24.30
CA ARG A 98 -1.52 -24.67 23.43
C ARG A 98 -2.00 -24.89 21.99
N THR A 99 -3.19 -25.44 21.81
CA THR A 99 -3.80 -25.65 20.49
C THR A 99 -4.00 -24.33 19.75
N LEU A 100 -4.64 -23.37 20.41
CA LEU A 100 -5.05 -22.11 19.80
C LEU A 100 -4.00 -20.99 19.94
N ALA A 101 -2.93 -21.25 20.69
CA ALA A 101 -1.88 -20.30 21.05
C ALA A 101 -2.41 -18.95 21.55
N PHE A 102 -3.50 -18.93 22.33
CA PHE A 102 -4.09 -17.69 22.84
C PHE A 102 -3.39 -17.15 24.11
N ASP A 103 -2.59 -17.99 24.76
CA ASP A 103 -1.74 -17.62 25.89
C ASP A 103 -0.39 -17.08 25.39
N GLY A 104 0.10 -16.01 26.02
CA GLY A 104 1.37 -15.38 25.68
C GLY A 104 1.29 -14.07 24.88
N ARG A 105 2.43 -13.38 24.81
CA ARG A 105 2.59 -12.07 24.17
C ARG A 105 2.44 -12.20 22.65
N ARG A 106 1.68 -11.29 22.04
CA ARG A 106 1.47 -11.28 20.59
C ARG A 106 2.69 -10.72 19.88
N LYS A 107 2.98 -11.28 18.71
CA LYS A 107 4.04 -10.78 17.83
C LYS A 107 3.67 -9.38 17.32
N GLN A 108 4.67 -8.52 17.23
CA GLN A 108 4.51 -7.17 16.67
C GLN A 108 4.60 -7.20 15.15
N GLY A 109 3.97 -6.22 14.50
CA GLY A 109 3.95 -6.10 13.05
C GLY A 109 2.95 -7.03 12.36
N MET A 110 2.65 -6.73 11.10
CA MET A 110 1.58 -7.38 10.34
C MET A 110 1.83 -8.88 10.12
N ALA A 111 3.07 -9.26 9.75
CA ALA A 111 3.41 -10.66 9.51
C ALA A 111 3.30 -11.51 10.79
N GLY A 112 3.78 -10.98 11.91
CA GLY A 112 3.68 -11.64 13.21
C GLY A 112 2.23 -11.81 13.65
N TRP A 113 1.45 -10.74 13.57
CA TRP A 113 0.01 -10.78 13.86
C TRP A 113 -0.73 -11.78 12.98
N LEU A 114 -0.46 -11.81 11.67
CA LEU A 114 -1.13 -12.71 10.74
C LEU A 114 -0.82 -14.17 11.03
N ALA A 115 0.41 -14.50 11.40
CA ALA A 115 0.78 -15.85 11.81
C ALA A 115 0.01 -16.28 13.07
N ASP A 116 -0.07 -15.42 14.09
CA ASP A 116 -0.78 -15.71 15.34
C ASP A 116 -2.31 -15.83 15.11
N ALA A 117 -2.88 -14.96 14.26
CA ALA A 117 -4.29 -15.02 13.88
C ALA A 117 -4.62 -16.29 13.09
N ARG A 118 -3.79 -16.65 12.10
CA ARG A 118 -3.97 -17.88 11.32
C ARG A 118 -3.94 -19.12 12.21
N GLN A 119 -2.99 -19.21 13.14
CA GLN A 119 -2.91 -20.34 14.07
C GLN A 119 -4.17 -20.43 14.95
N PHE A 120 -4.66 -19.30 15.45
CA PHE A 120 -5.87 -19.28 16.27
C PHE A 120 -7.10 -19.77 15.49
N TYR A 121 -7.37 -19.20 14.31
CA TYR A 121 -8.55 -19.57 13.51
C TYR A 121 -8.44 -20.96 12.89
N SER A 122 -7.26 -21.39 12.44
CA SER A 122 -7.08 -22.77 11.94
C SER A 122 -7.25 -23.80 13.06
N GLY A 123 -6.78 -23.47 14.28
CA GLY A 123 -7.00 -24.30 15.46
C GLY A 123 -8.48 -24.40 15.83
N LEU A 124 -9.25 -23.31 15.73
CA LEU A 124 -10.69 -23.33 15.95
C LEU A 124 -11.42 -24.15 14.90
N ALA A 125 -11.06 -24.01 13.62
CA ALA A 125 -11.63 -24.82 12.55
C ALA A 125 -11.34 -26.32 12.72
N ALA A 126 -10.19 -26.66 13.28
CA ALA A 126 -9.80 -28.06 13.54
C ALA A 126 -10.44 -28.65 14.81
N GLN A 127 -10.94 -27.82 15.73
CA GLN A 127 -11.51 -28.26 17.01
C GLN A 127 -12.92 -27.70 17.22
N PRO A 128 -13.94 -28.36 16.65
CA PRO A 128 -15.32 -27.87 16.70
C PRO A 128 -15.87 -27.77 18.13
N GLU A 129 -15.38 -28.57 19.08
CA GLU A 129 -15.74 -28.48 20.50
C GLU A 129 -15.30 -27.15 21.14
N LEU A 130 -14.10 -26.66 20.78
CA LEU A 130 -13.63 -25.35 21.25
C LEU A 130 -14.41 -24.21 20.58
N ALA A 131 -14.72 -24.34 19.30
CA ALA A 131 -15.55 -23.38 18.58
C ALA A 131 -16.97 -23.29 19.16
N ALA A 132 -17.59 -24.42 19.49
CA ALA A 132 -18.91 -24.48 20.12
C ALA A 132 -18.93 -23.74 21.47
N ARG A 133 -17.92 -23.97 22.31
CA ARG A 133 -17.74 -23.22 23.57
C ARG A 133 -17.60 -21.73 23.35
N LEU A 134 -16.87 -21.28 22.33
CA LEU A 134 -16.78 -19.85 22.01
C LEU A 134 -18.12 -19.28 21.51
N GLY A 135 -18.92 -20.12 20.85
CA GLY A 135 -20.29 -19.82 20.43
C GLY A 135 -21.20 -19.41 21.59
N GLU A 136 -21.10 -20.10 22.73
CA GLU A 136 -21.85 -19.77 23.96
C GLU A 136 -21.52 -18.36 24.49
N TYR A 137 -20.31 -17.86 24.22
CA TYR A 137 -19.84 -16.53 24.62
C TYR A 137 -20.05 -15.48 23.49
N GLY A 138 -20.85 -15.82 22.49
CA GLY A 138 -21.26 -14.91 21.43
C GLY A 138 -20.24 -14.73 20.31
N ILE A 139 -19.23 -15.61 20.19
CA ILE A 139 -18.42 -15.77 18.98
C ILE A 139 -19.10 -16.85 18.13
N SER A 140 -20.14 -16.46 17.38
CA SER A 140 -20.76 -17.35 16.39
C SER A 140 -19.89 -17.45 15.12
N GLU A 141 -20.11 -18.47 14.29
CA GLU A 141 -19.45 -18.58 12.97
C GLU A 141 -19.60 -17.31 12.13
N ALA A 142 -20.73 -16.61 12.25
CA ALA A 142 -20.97 -15.32 11.58
C ALA A 142 -20.03 -14.19 12.02
N LYS A 143 -19.33 -14.32 13.15
CA LYS A 143 -18.28 -13.39 13.60
C LYS A 143 -16.86 -13.88 13.33
N LEU A 144 -16.72 -15.13 12.88
CA LEU A 144 -15.45 -15.75 12.51
C LEU A 144 -15.16 -15.63 11.01
N ALA A 145 -16.16 -15.29 10.19
CA ALA A 145 -16.06 -14.90 8.79
C ALA A 145 -15.95 -13.37 8.64
#